data_AF-A0A024GB90-F1
#
_entry.id   AF-A0A024GB90-F1
#
_cell.length_a   1.000
_cell.length_b   1.000
_cell.length_c   1.000
_cell.angle_alpha   90.00
_cell.angle_beta   90.00
_cell.angle_gamma   90.00
#
_symmetry.space_group_name_H-M   'P 1'
#
loop_
_entity.id
_entity.type
_entity.pdbx_description
1 polymer ?
#
loop_
_entity_poly.entity_id
_entity_poly.type
_entity_poly.pdbx_seq_one_letter_code
_entity_poly.pdbx_strand_id
1 'polypeptide(L)'
;MERLLQISKSFYLDKTTQEFALADDSMLVYGGDAGDKGTHTLRVYTKLVQLKKLYPDRVILLAGNRDINKMRLISELVDFREMNLNYMAKEILDGPVWVPADKRLSLRSYLERQSKIHHSEQGLDASQWTPKDLEGVNTKVNRLKWMLNYTMGSQGDFDRRRQELAEMNEKAPHLISDEQVLQSYLESVSPNGIIRQYLSLAQLAFICKESLFVHGGIVNGENNNNNSFSALEFTPQGLKTFSSIHAWAQALNDWYRAQITDWVVCPFWSEDHGTRGGNHLMTYALPDYHPISVVMGRHLDASGMPVQLPYSVAKKLADNGIKRLIVGHTPHGNCPTVIPQTDDTSFQHVIMADTSYSDMKAEDNRGAAASEIVVVDVATHHCTIVSVHGVLENERCIRYTLVESSLVGRALKDRSMIKAKIESESAPEYLSFSVKNRFDFHYAVKSGKDVEEELT
;
A
#
# COMPACT_ATOMS: atom_id res chain seq x y z
N MET A 1 -6.86 12.46 -1.53
CA MET A 1 -6.77 13.04 -0.17
C MET A 1 -7.69 14.24 -0.01
N GLU A 2 -7.70 15.20 -0.93
CA GLU A 2 -8.60 16.37 -0.85
C GLU A 2 -10.07 16.00 -0.66
N ARG A 3 -10.61 15.05 -1.44
CA ARG A 3 -11.97 14.53 -1.25
C ARG A 3 -12.18 13.89 0.13
N LEU A 4 -11.17 13.19 0.68
CA LEU A 4 -11.25 12.65 2.04
C LEU A 4 -11.36 13.78 3.07
N LEU A 5 -10.57 14.86 2.91
CA LEU A 5 -10.62 16.03 3.79
C LEU A 5 -11.95 16.80 3.70
N GLN A 6 -12.70 16.65 2.60
CA GLN A 6 -14.04 17.23 2.44
C GLN A 6 -15.13 16.43 3.16
N ILE A 7 -14.96 15.10 3.30
CA ILE A 7 -15.96 14.23 3.93
C ILE A 7 -15.64 13.94 5.41
N SER A 8 -14.36 13.96 5.79
CA SER A 8 -13.92 13.66 7.14
C SER A 8 -14.30 14.78 8.10
N LYS A 9 -14.81 14.38 9.27
CA LYS A 9 -15.08 15.31 10.38
C LYS A 9 -13.92 15.41 11.37
N SER A 10 -13.06 14.39 11.41
CA SER A 10 -12.00 14.26 12.39
C SER A 10 -10.64 14.63 11.84
N PHE A 11 -10.38 14.43 10.55
CA PHE A 11 -9.13 14.71 9.86
C PHE A 11 -9.35 15.76 8.77
N TYR A 12 -8.80 16.95 8.95
CA TYR A 12 -9.13 18.11 8.11
C TYR A 12 -7.89 18.96 7.79
N LEU A 13 -8.04 19.83 6.79
CA LEU A 13 -7.07 20.89 6.51
C LEU A 13 -7.45 22.13 7.32
N ASP A 14 -6.61 22.54 8.25
CA ASP A 14 -6.80 23.76 9.00
C ASP A 14 -6.69 24.97 8.05
N LYS A 15 -7.76 25.77 7.99
CA LYS A 15 -7.87 26.86 7.01
C LYS A 15 -6.89 28.00 7.27
N THR A 16 -6.44 28.17 8.51
CA THR A 16 -5.54 29.26 8.89
C THR A 16 -4.09 28.91 8.61
N THR A 17 -3.69 27.69 8.95
CA THR A 17 -2.31 27.22 8.83
C THR A 17 -2.04 26.50 7.51
N GLN A 18 -3.08 26.06 6.80
CA GLN A 18 -2.98 25.19 5.62
C GLN A 18 -2.23 23.87 5.93
N GLU A 19 -2.31 23.43 7.19
CA GLU A 19 -1.74 22.18 7.69
C GLU A 19 -2.83 21.15 7.97
N PHE A 20 -2.45 19.87 7.92
CA PHE A 20 -3.35 18.82 8.37
C PHE A 20 -3.51 18.88 9.89
N ALA A 21 -4.74 18.73 10.35
CA ALA A 21 -5.11 18.74 11.75
C ALA A 21 -6.07 17.59 12.07
N LEU A 22 -6.17 17.30 13.36
CA LEU A 22 -6.99 16.23 13.91
C LEU A 22 -7.82 16.76 15.07
N ALA A 23 -9.11 16.42 15.11
CA ALA A 23 -9.97 16.73 16.24
C ALA A 23 -9.41 16.14 17.55
N ASP A 24 -9.69 16.78 18.69
CA ASP A 24 -9.04 16.49 19.99
C ASP A 24 -9.26 15.06 20.49
N ASP A 25 -10.42 14.48 20.20
CA ASP A 25 -10.85 13.14 20.61
C ASP A 25 -10.58 12.05 19.56
N SER A 26 -9.84 12.38 18.50
CA SER A 26 -9.67 11.53 17.34
C SER A 26 -8.25 10.96 17.20
N MET A 27 -8.14 9.82 16.53
CA MET A 27 -6.89 9.19 16.10
C MET A 27 -6.92 8.98 14.58
N LEU A 28 -5.76 9.04 13.93
CA LEU A 28 -5.59 8.73 12.51
C LEU A 28 -4.66 7.51 12.37
N VAL A 29 -5.12 6.48 11.67
CA VAL A 29 -4.26 5.38 11.22
C VAL A 29 -4.13 5.47 9.70
N TYR A 30 -2.93 5.80 9.22
CA TYR A 30 -2.62 5.82 7.80
C TYR A 30 -2.12 4.44 7.36
N GLY A 31 -2.79 3.85 6.38
CA GLY A 31 -2.61 2.44 5.99
C GLY A 31 -1.27 2.09 5.34
N GLY A 32 -0.43 3.07 4.99
CA GLY A 32 0.81 2.89 4.23
C GLY A 32 0.63 3.18 2.74
N ASP A 33 1.67 2.95 1.96
CA ASP A 33 1.73 3.24 0.52
C ASP A 33 1.43 4.72 0.20
N ALA A 34 2.16 5.62 0.86
CA ALA A 34 1.93 7.06 0.74
C ALA A 34 2.30 7.66 -0.63
N GLY A 35 3.08 6.95 -1.45
CA GLY A 35 3.60 7.43 -2.72
C GLY A 35 3.14 6.70 -3.99
N ASP A 36 3.93 6.84 -5.06
CA ASP A 36 3.92 6.11 -6.33
C ASP A 36 2.99 6.57 -7.44
N LYS A 37 1.67 6.67 -7.24
CA LYS A 37 0.73 6.91 -8.35
C LYS A 37 0.23 8.35 -8.44
N GLY A 38 0.47 9.17 -7.42
CA GLY A 38 0.03 10.56 -7.38
C GLY A 38 1.04 11.59 -7.83
N THR A 39 0.51 12.76 -8.17
CA THR A 39 1.24 13.95 -8.62
C THR A 39 1.88 14.73 -7.48
N HIS A 40 1.57 14.41 -6.22
CA HIS A 40 1.99 15.19 -5.04
C HIS A 40 2.59 14.31 -3.92
N THR A 41 3.41 13.34 -4.31
CA THR A 41 3.97 12.34 -3.38
C THR A 41 4.83 12.98 -2.29
N LEU A 42 5.71 13.95 -2.61
CA LEU A 42 6.53 14.63 -1.58
C LEU A 42 5.65 15.41 -0.60
N ARG A 43 4.62 16.09 -1.11
CA ARG A 43 3.67 16.84 -0.26
C ARG A 43 2.95 15.91 0.70
N VAL A 44 2.50 14.73 0.24
CA VAL A 44 1.85 13.73 1.09
C VAL A 44 2.78 13.24 2.20
N TYR A 45 3.99 12.78 1.86
CA TYR A 45 4.96 12.36 2.89
C TYR A 45 5.27 13.49 3.88
N THR A 46 5.44 14.71 3.39
CA THR A 46 5.73 15.89 4.22
C THR A 46 4.61 16.12 5.24
N LYS A 47 3.36 16.19 4.79
CA LYS A 47 2.21 16.44 5.64
C LYS A 47 1.96 15.31 6.64
N LEU A 48 2.12 14.05 6.24
CA LEU A 48 1.98 12.89 7.14
C LEU A 48 3.06 12.88 8.24
N VAL A 49 4.31 13.17 7.88
CA VAL A 49 5.42 13.28 8.86
C VAL A 49 5.19 14.44 9.82
N GLN A 50 4.77 15.62 9.32
CA GLN A 50 4.45 16.77 10.16
C GLN A 50 3.31 16.45 11.14
N LEU A 51 2.23 15.84 10.64
CA LEU A 51 1.08 15.46 11.45
C LEU A 51 1.46 14.42 12.52
N LYS A 52 2.28 13.42 12.18
CA LYS A 52 2.83 12.44 13.13
C LYS A 52 3.68 13.09 14.21
N LYS A 53 4.50 14.08 13.87
CA LYS A 53 5.31 14.83 14.85
C LYS A 53 4.44 15.72 15.76
N LEU A 54 3.38 16.30 15.22
CA LEU A 54 2.45 17.14 15.97
C LEU A 54 1.59 16.31 16.93
N TYR A 55 1.18 15.11 16.53
CA TYR A 55 0.32 14.21 17.32
C TYR A 55 0.93 12.80 17.43
N PRO A 56 2.05 12.63 18.17
CA PRO A 56 2.83 11.40 18.18
C PRO A 56 2.04 10.16 18.62
N ASP A 57 1.10 10.31 19.56
CA ASP A 57 0.33 9.18 20.09
C ASP A 57 -1.03 8.98 19.37
N ARG A 58 -1.47 9.97 18.57
CA ARG A 58 -2.78 9.93 17.90
C ARG A 58 -2.70 9.66 16.41
N VAL A 59 -1.53 9.87 15.81
CA VAL A 59 -1.29 9.60 14.39
C VAL A 59 -0.39 8.39 14.28
N ILE A 60 -0.86 7.37 13.57
CA ILE A 60 -0.17 6.11 13.38
C ILE A 60 0.10 5.95 11.89
N LEU A 61 1.36 5.75 11.52
CA LEU A 61 1.78 5.51 10.15
C LEU A 61 2.14 4.03 10.01
N LEU A 62 1.47 3.33 9.12
CA LEU A 62 1.88 1.98 8.73
C LEU A 62 2.86 2.04 7.55
N ALA A 63 3.83 1.14 7.54
CA ALA A 63 4.77 1.03 6.43
C ALA A 63 4.22 0.10 5.36
N GLY A 64 3.96 0.65 4.17
CA GLY A 64 3.55 -0.13 3.00
C GLY A 64 4.73 -0.61 2.17
N ASN A 65 4.47 -1.51 1.22
CA ASN A 65 5.53 -2.03 0.36
C ASN A 65 6.08 -0.96 -0.59
N ARG A 66 5.25 0.00 -1.03
CA ARG A 66 5.73 1.12 -1.86
C ARG A 66 6.66 2.04 -1.08
N ASP A 67 6.38 2.26 0.20
CA ASP A 67 7.23 3.06 1.08
C ASP A 67 8.60 2.37 1.30
N ILE A 68 8.57 1.09 1.71
CA ILE A 68 9.75 0.29 2.02
C ILE A 68 10.65 0.15 0.79
N ASN A 69 10.08 -0.05 -0.39
CA ASN A 69 10.85 -0.20 -1.63
C ASN A 69 11.76 1.01 -1.92
N LYS A 70 11.42 2.22 -1.46
CA LYS A 70 12.27 3.40 -1.67
C LYS A 70 13.60 3.31 -0.93
N MET A 71 13.72 2.48 0.12
CA MET A 71 14.98 2.25 0.82
C MET A 71 16.10 1.77 -0.12
N ARG A 72 15.75 1.07 -1.20
CA ARG A 72 16.68 0.54 -2.20
C ARG A 72 17.48 1.63 -2.93
N LEU A 73 16.89 2.82 -3.08
CA LEU A 73 17.48 3.92 -3.87
C LEU A 73 18.86 4.35 -3.37
N ILE A 74 19.09 4.32 -2.05
CA ILE A 74 20.39 4.73 -1.48
C ILE A 74 21.51 3.74 -1.80
N SER A 75 21.20 2.44 -1.82
CA SER A 75 22.19 1.40 -2.13
C SER A 75 22.40 1.22 -3.63
N GLU A 76 21.34 1.26 -4.44
CA GLU A 76 21.38 0.77 -5.83
C GLU A 76 21.78 1.85 -6.85
N LEU A 77 21.87 3.12 -6.44
CA LEU A 77 22.25 4.27 -7.29
C LEU A 77 23.61 4.88 -6.89
N VAL A 78 24.52 4.09 -6.33
CA VAL A 78 25.87 4.54 -5.90
C VAL A 78 26.91 4.33 -7.00
N ASP A 79 27.72 5.36 -7.26
CA ASP A 79 28.68 5.40 -8.39
C ASP A 79 29.76 4.32 -8.33
N PHE A 80 30.36 4.10 -7.16
CA PHE A 80 31.63 3.40 -7.05
C PHE A 80 31.55 1.89 -7.31
N ARG A 81 30.37 1.26 -7.20
CA ARG A 81 30.21 -0.21 -7.36
C ARG A 81 28.93 -0.60 -8.08
N GLU A 82 27.79 -0.10 -7.63
CA GLU A 82 26.51 -0.55 -8.20
C GLU A 82 26.30 -0.11 -9.64
N MET A 83 26.90 1.00 -10.07
CA MET A 83 26.83 1.43 -11.47
C MET A 83 27.56 0.48 -12.44
N ASN A 84 28.39 -0.45 -11.97
CA ASN A 84 29.10 -1.38 -12.85
C ASN A 84 28.29 -2.66 -13.11
N LEU A 85 27.82 -2.86 -14.34
CA LEU A 85 27.00 -4.01 -14.75
C LEU A 85 27.67 -5.38 -14.57
N ASN A 86 28.99 -5.45 -14.41
CA ASN A 86 29.72 -6.70 -14.21
C ASN A 86 29.89 -7.08 -12.74
N TYR A 87 29.73 -6.12 -11.82
CA TYR A 87 30.01 -6.31 -10.39
C TYR A 87 28.80 -6.07 -9.49
N MET A 88 27.76 -5.39 -9.98
CA MET A 88 26.54 -5.11 -9.21
C MET A 88 25.79 -6.38 -8.78
N ALA A 89 24.93 -6.25 -7.78
CA ALA A 89 24.11 -7.37 -7.30
C ALA A 89 23.23 -7.96 -8.43
N LYS A 90 23.26 -9.28 -8.59
CA LYS A 90 22.50 -10.01 -9.63
C LYS A 90 21.00 -9.77 -9.55
N GLU A 91 20.47 -9.66 -8.33
CA GLU A 91 19.04 -9.39 -8.08
C GLU A 91 18.58 -8.08 -8.73
N ILE A 92 19.47 -7.09 -8.84
CA ILE A 92 19.19 -5.82 -9.51
C ILE A 92 19.31 -5.99 -11.02
N LEU A 93 20.33 -6.71 -11.50
CA LEU A 93 20.59 -6.88 -12.93
C LEU A 93 19.49 -7.68 -13.63
N ASP A 94 19.10 -8.82 -13.04
CA ASP A 94 18.16 -9.78 -13.61
C ASP A 94 16.71 -9.28 -13.55
N GLY A 95 16.45 -8.24 -12.76
CA GLY A 95 15.13 -7.65 -12.57
C GLY A 95 14.27 -8.39 -11.52
N PRO A 96 13.03 -7.93 -11.31
CA PRO A 96 12.18 -8.34 -10.18
C PRO A 96 11.81 -9.83 -10.24
N VAL A 97 12.26 -10.62 -9.25
CA VAL A 97 12.07 -12.08 -9.22
C VAL A 97 10.60 -12.52 -9.22
N TRP A 98 9.71 -11.69 -8.68
CA TRP A 98 8.26 -11.92 -8.62
C TRP A 98 7.52 -11.68 -9.94
N VAL A 99 8.21 -11.18 -10.98
CA VAL A 99 7.65 -11.08 -12.33
C VAL A 99 8.07 -12.32 -13.12
N PRO A 100 7.14 -13.00 -13.81
CA PRO A 100 7.45 -14.13 -14.69
C PRO A 100 8.62 -13.81 -15.64
N ALA A 101 9.55 -14.74 -15.80
CA ALA A 101 10.82 -14.50 -16.49
C ALA A 101 10.63 -14.00 -17.93
N ASP A 102 9.58 -14.48 -18.62
CA ASP A 102 9.19 -14.09 -19.98
C ASP A 102 8.62 -12.67 -20.09
N LYS A 103 8.15 -12.09 -18.98
CA LYS A 103 7.58 -10.73 -18.91
C LYS A 103 8.52 -9.73 -18.26
N ARG A 104 9.63 -10.19 -17.70
CA ARG A 104 10.56 -9.39 -16.93
C ARG A 104 11.45 -8.56 -17.86
N LEU A 105 11.52 -7.24 -17.61
CA LEU A 105 12.50 -6.39 -18.25
C LEU A 105 13.73 -6.22 -17.35
N SER A 106 14.80 -6.94 -17.66
CA SER A 106 16.10 -6.79 -16.97
C SER A 106 16.67 -5.38 -17.15
N LEU A 107 17.57 -4.96 -16.26
CA LEU A 107 18.24 -3.67 -16.41
C LEU A 107 19.05 -3.62 -17.71
N ARG A 108 19.74 -4.71 -18.07
CA ARG A 108 20.52 -4.78 -19.31
C ARG A 108 19.63 -4.56 -20.53
N SER A 109 18.52 -5.29 -20.63
CA SER A 109 17.58 -5.15 -21.75
C SER A 109 16.94 -3.76 -21.79
N TYR A 110 16.73 -3.11 -20.65
CA TYR A 110 16.28 -1.73 -20.61
C TYR A 110 17.33 -0.76 -21.16
N LEU A 111 18.59 -0.88 -20.73
CA LEU A 111 19.69 -0.03 -21.19
C LEU A 111 19.97 -0.23 -22.69
N GLU A 112 19.86 -1.45 -23.20
CA GLU A 112 19.93 -1.74 -24.65
C GLU A 112 18.86 -0.95 -25.43
N ARG A 113 17.63 -0.88 -24.91
CA ARG A 113 16.56 -0.05 -25.52
C ARG A 113 16.91 1.43 -25.48
N GLN A 114 17.41 1.93 -24.35
CA GLN A 114 17.81 3.34 -24.23
C GLN A 114 18.95 3.70 -25.18
N SER A 115 19.91 2.80 -25.35
CA SER A 115 21.02 3.02 -26.28
C SER A 115 20.56 3.10 -27.74
N LYS A 116 19.63 2.23 -28.16
CA LYS A 116 19.02 2.30 -29.51
C LYS A 116 18.26 3.62 -29.75
N ILE A 117 17.54 4.10 -28.73
CA ILE A 117 16.86 5.40 -28.79
C ILE A 117 17.88 6.52 -28.93
N HIS A 118 18.93 6.52 -28.11
CA HIS A 118 19.99 7.52 -28.15
C HIS A 118 20.72 7.58 -29.50
N HIS A 119 21.04 6.42 -30.09
CA HIS A 119 21.59 6.32 -31.46
C HIS A 119 20.64 6.98 -32.47
N SER A 120 19.34 6.68 -32.39
CA SER A 120 18.34 7.25 -33.29
C SER A 120 18.23 8.77 -33.15
N GLU A 121 18.29 9.30 -31.92
CA GLU A 121 18.29 10.75 -31.64
C GLU A 121 19.54 11.46 -32.19
N GLN A 122 20.67 10.75 -32.29
CA GLN A 122 21.89 11.24 -32.91
C GLN A 122 21.93 11.05 -34.44
N GLY A 123 20.85 10.52 -35.04
CA GLY A 123 20.79 10.23 -36.47
C GLY A 123 21.63 9.01 -36.90
N LEU A 124 22.04 8.17 -35.94
CA LEU A 124 22.75 6.91 -36.18
C LEU A 124 21.75 5.76 -36.35
N ASP A 125 22.13 4.74 -37.12
CA ASP A 125 21.30 3.55 -37.30
C ASP A 125 21.30 2.71 -36.01
N ALA A 126 20.11 2.48 -35.44
CA ALA A 126 19.92 1.67 -34.25
C ALA A 126 20.42 0.21 -34.38
N SER A 127 20.62 -0.28 -35.61
CA SER A 127 21.22 -1.58 -35.89
C SER A 127 22.74 -1.64 -35.63
N GLN A 128 23.41 -0.48 -35.52
CA GLN A 128 24.86 -0.35 -35.31
C GLN A 128 25.26 -0.34 -33.82
N TRP A 129 24.31 -0.50 -32.92
CA TRP A 129 24.56 -0.55 -31.48
C TRP A 129 25.51 -1.69 -31.09
N THR A 130 26.43 -1.41 -30.15
CA THR A 130 27.34 -2.40 -29.56
C THR A 130 27.22 -2.45 -28.03
N PRO A 131 27.60 -3.56 -27.36
CA PRO A 131 27.60 -3.64 -25.90
C PRO A 131 28.43 -2.56 -25.19
N LYS A 132 29.39 -1.93 -25.88
CA LYS A 132 30.18 -0.81 -25.33
C LYS A 132 29.34 0.45 -25.17
N ASP A 133 28.28 0.61 -25.95
CA ASP A 133 27.41 1.79 -25.91
C ASP A 133 26.48 1.79 -24.68
N LEU A 134 26.41 0.67 -23.95
CA LEU A 134 25.71 0.60 -22.67
C LEU A 134 26.29 1.56 -21.64
N GLU A 135 27.59 1.78 -21.66
CA GLU A 135 28.27 2.64 -20.69
C GLU A 135 27.73 4.07 -20.77
N GLY A 136 27.51 4.60 -21.97
CA GLY A 136 26.99 5.96 -22.19
C GLY A 136 25.55 6.16 -21.73
N VAL A 137 24.73 5.11 -21.69
CA VAL A 137 23.32 5.19 -21.24
C VAL A 137 23.07 4.63 -19.84
N ASN A 138 24.07 4.01 -19.22
CA ASN A 138 24.01 3.48 -17.86
C ASN A 138 24.18 4.61 -16.83
N THR A 139 23.25 5.55 -16.85
CA THR A 139 23.19 6.69 -15.93
C THR A 139 22.28 6.39 -14.74
N LYS A 140 22.48 7.09 -13.61
CA LYS A 140 21.56 6.99 -12.46
C LYS A 140 20.13 7.39 -12.82
N VAL A 141 19.96 8.35 -13.73
CA VAL A 141 18.64 8.76 -14.24
C VAL A 141 17.94 7.58 -14.90
N ASN A 142 18.61 6.90 -15.86
CA ASN A 142 18.02 5.76 -16.55
C ASN A 142 17.75 4.60 -15.60
N ARG A 143 18.63 4.36 -14.62
CA ARG A 143 18.39 3.36 -13.58
C ARG A 143 17.20 3.71 -12.70
N LEU A 144 17.06 4.95 -12.24
CA LEU A 144 15.92 5.39 -11.45
C LEU A 144 14.62 5.21 -12.24
N LYS A 145 14.58 5.64 -13.52
CA LYS A 145 13.43 5.43 -14.40
C LYS A 145 13.09 3.94 -14.53
N TRP A 146 14.09 3.08 -14.67
CA TRP A 146 13.88 1.64 -14.71
C TRP A 146 13.35 1.08 -13.38
N MET A 147 13.97 1.45 -12.26
CA MET A 147 13.59 1.00 -10.92
C MET A 147 12.12 1.33 -10.62
N LEU A 148 11.71 2.58 -10.87
CA LEU A 148 10.33 3.05 -10.64
C LEU A 148 9.33 2.30 -11.52
N ASN A 149 9.62 2.16 -12.81
CA ASN A 149 8.67 1.57 -13.76
C ASN A 149 8.56 0.04 -13.65
N TYR A 150 9.66 -0.65 -13.40
CA TYR A 150 9.73 -2.10 -13.55
C TYR A 150 9.94 -2.85 -12.25
N THR A 151 10.52 -2.24 -11.21
CA THR A 151 10.83 -2.96 -9.96
C THR A 151 10.12 -2.43 -8.72
N MET A 152 9.54 -1.23 -8.77
CA MET A 152 8.82 -0.63 -7.65
C MET A 152 7.34 -0.47 -7.93
N GLY A 153 6.87 -0.82 -9.14
CA GLY A 153 5.50 -0.66 -9.65
C GLY A 153 4.94 0.76 -9.53
N SER A 154 5.82 1.75 -9.62
CA SER A 154 5.55 3.18 -9.58
C SER A 154 5.59 3.77 -11.01
N GLN A 155 4.90 3.15 -11.98
CA GLN A 155 5.01 3.59 -13.37
C GLN A 155 4.60 5.06 -13.55
N GLY A 156 5.45 5.85 -14.21
CA GLY A 156 5.26 7.30 -14.43
C GLY A 156 5.62 8.20 -13.25
N ASP A 157 6.13 7.65 -12.13
CA ASP A 157 6.42 8.43 -10.91
C ASP A 157 7.54 9.44 -11.13
N PHE A 158 8.48 9.16 -12.06
CA PHE A 158 9.54 10.10 -12.45
C PHE A 158 8.96 11.42 -13.01
N ASP A 159 8.02 11.34 -13.96
CA ASP A 159 7.43 12.53 -14.57
C ASP A 159 6.47 13.25 -13.63
N ARG A 160 5.75 12.51 -12.78
CA ARG A 160 4.93 13.10 -11.70
C ARG A 160 5.79 13.84 -10.68
N ARG A 161 6.94 13.29 -10.29
CA ARG A 161 7.93 14.00 -9.47
C ARG A 161 8.42 15.26 -10.17
N ARG A 162 8.66 15.21 -11.49
CA ARG A 162 9.03 16.41 -12.26
C ARG A 162 7.96 17.49 -12.17
N GLN A 163 6.69 17.12 -12.35
CA GLN A 163 5.55 18.04 -12.22
C GLN A 163 5.47 18.63 -10.81
N GLU A 164 5.58 17.80 -9.77
CA GLU A 164 5.57 18.26 -8.37
C GLU A 164 6.68 19.27 -8.08
N LEU A 165 7.90 18.98 -8.52
CA LEU A 165 9.03 19.89 -8.37
C LEU A 165 8.83 21.19 -9.15
N ALA A 166 8.24 21.12 -10.34
CA ALA A 166 7.94 22.29 -11.15
C ALA A 166 6.95 23.22 -10.42
N GLU A 167 5.87 22.67 -9.87
CA GLU A 167 4.91 23.43 -9.05
C GLU A 167 5.59 24.05 -7.82
N MET A 168 6.38 23.27 -7.07
CA MET A 168 7.08 23.75 -5.87
C MET A 168 8.08 24.87 -6.14
N ASN A 169 8.63 24.92 -7.36
CA ASN A 169 9.61 25.93 -7.77
C ASN A 169 9.00 27.03 -8.66
N GLU A 170 7.67 27.04 -8.84
CA GLU A 170 6.94 27.98 -9.72
C GLU A 170 7.51 28.01 -11.15
N LYS A 171 7.84 26.82 -11.70
CA LYS A 171 8.42 26.64 -13.04
C LYS A 171 7.55 25.75 -13.91
N ALA A 172 7.74 25.86 -15.22
CA ALA A 172 7.18 24.90 -16.16
C ALA A 172 7.90 23.53 -16.05
N PRO A 173 7.21 22.39 -16.19
CA PRO A 173 7.83 21.07 -16.02
C PRO A 173 9.05 20.80 -16.89
N HIS A 174 9.08 21.27 -18.13
CA HIS A 174 10.21 21.08 -19.05
C HIS A 174 11.49 21.81 -18.61
N LEU A 175 11.41 22.74 -17.65
CA LEU A 175 12.55 23.43 -17.05
C LEU A 175 13.16 22.65 -15.86
N ILE A 176 12.53 21.56 -15.44
CA ILE A 176 13.07 20.65 -14.43
C ILE A 176 13.81 19.52 -15.15
N SER A 177 15.13 19.54 -15.01
CA SER A 177 16.02 18.52 -15.57
C SER A 177 15.83 17.15 -14.93
N ASP A 178 16.25 16.11 -15.63
CA ASP A 178 16.25 14.74 -15.11
C ASP A 178 17.16 14.59 -13.88
N GLU A 179 18.27 15.33 -13.84
CA GLU A 179 19.19 15.38 -12.71
C GLU A 179 18.52 15.98 -11.47
N GLN A 180 17.68 17.02 -11.61
CA GLN A 180 16.92 17.57 -10.49
C GLN A 180 15.90 16.56 -9.94
N VAL A 181 15.25 15.79 -10.81
CA VAL A 181 14.33 14.73 -10.38
C VAL A 181 15.08 13.64 -9.64
N LEU A 182 16.20 13.14 -10.19
CA LEU A 182 17.06 12.18 -9.54
C LEU A 182 17.50 12.66 -8.15
N GLN A 183 18.01 13.89 -8.08
CA GLN A 183 18.50 14.49 -6.85
C GLN A 183 17.39 14.55 -5.78
N SER A 184 16.16 14.91 -6.16
CA SER A 184 15.01 14.90 -5.26
C SER A 184 14.71 13.52 -4.67
N TYR A 185 14.83 12.44 -5.45
CA TYR A 185 14.66 11.08 -4.92
C TYR A 185 15.78 10.68 -3.96
N LEU A 186 17.03 11.00 -4.29
CA LEU A 186 18.18 10.72 -3.41
C LEU A 186 18.08 11.50 -2.10
N GLU A 187 17.70 12.78 -2.16
CA GLU A 187 17.44 13.62 -0.98
C GLU A 187 16.28 13.10 -0.14
N SER A 188 15.28 12.47 -0.75
CA SER A 188 14.13 11.92 0.00
C SER A 188 14.53 10.77 0.92
N VAL A 189 15.61 10.04 0.60
CA VAL A 189 16.09 8.87 1.36
C VAL A 189 17.42 9.11 2.08
N SER A 190 18.08 10.25 1.83
CA SER A 190 19.31 10.67 2.51
C SER A 190 19.04 11.00 3.99
N PRO A 191 20.09 11.23 4.82
CA PRO A 191 19.89 11.75 6.18
C PRO A 191 19.01 13.01 6.16
N ASN A 192 17.96 13.02 7.00
CA ASN A 192 16.90 14.04 7.04
C ASN A 192 15.93 14.05 5.84
N GLY A 193 16.07 13.14 4.87
CA GLY A 193 15.14 12.98 3.77
C GLY A 193 13.72 12.61 4.22
N ILE A 194 12.70 13.13 3.53
CA ILE A 194 11.31 13.02 4.01
C ILE A 194 10.78 11.58 4.03
N ILE A 195 11.15 10.75 3.05
CA ILE A 195 10.75 9.34 2.99
C ILE A 195 11.48 8.57 4.10
N ARG A 196 12.75 8.87 4.35
CA ARG A 196 13.48 8.30 5.50
C ARG A 196 12.83 8.67 6.83
N GLN A 197 12.37 9.92 6.99
CA GLN A 197 11.64 10.34 8.19
C GLN A 197 10.31 9.60 8.34
N TYR A 198 9.54 9.44 7.26
CA TYR A 198 8.31 8.64 7.28
C TYR A 198 8.58 7.22 7.76
N LEU A 199 9.53 6.52 7.14
CA LEU A 199 9.90 5.15 7.51
C LEU A 199 10.42 5.06 8.96
N SER A 200 11.13 6.07 9.45
CA SER A 200 11.60 6.10 10.85
C SER A 200 10.48 6.29 11.86
N LEU A 201 9.34 6.84 11.45
CA LEU A 201 8.16 7.09 12.29
C LEU A 201 7.05 6.04 12.14
N ALA A 202 7.16 5.18 11.12
CA ALA A 202 6.17 4.17 10.80
C ALA A 202 6.35 2.88 11.63
N GLN A 203 5.38 1.97 11.51
CA GLN A 203 5.39 0.65 12.11
C GLN A 203 4.64 -0.37 11.24
N LEU A 204 4.72 -1.66 11.56
CA LEU A 204 4.11 -2.72 10.74
C LEU A 204 2.73 -3.15 11.23
N ALA A 205 2.50 -3.07 12.53
CA ALA A 205 1.22 -3.40 13.15
C ALA A 205 0.85 -2.37 14.22
N PHE A 206 -0.43 -2.13 14.40
CA PHE A 206 -0.96 -1.30 15.48
C PHE A 206 -2.21 -1.96 16.06
N ILE A 207 -2.32 -1.97 17.38
CA ILE A 207 -3.52 -2.46 18.06
C ILE A 207 -4.07 -1.30 18.89
N CYS A 208 -5.35 -1.00 18.67
CA CYS A 208 -6.10 -0.10 19.51
C CYS A 208 -7.39 -0.80 19.92
N LYS A 209 -7.51 -1.07 21.23
CA LYS A 209 -8.65 -1.80 21.83
C LYS A 209 -8.88 -3.12 21.08
N GLU A 210 -10.05 -3.27 20.45
CA GLU A 210 -10.48 -4.51 19.79
C GLU A 210 -10.06 -4.57 18.30
N SER A 211 -9.28 -3.60 17.80
CA SER A 211 -8.91 -3.47 16.39
C SER A 211 -7.41 -3.65 16.17
N LEU A 212 -7.06 -4.57 15.27
CA LEU A 212 -5.72 -4.74 14.71
C LEU A 212 -5.64 -4.04 13.35
N PHE A 213 -4.61 -3.23 13.16
CA PHE A 213 -4.30 -2.53 11.92
C PHE A 213 -2.97 -3.04 11.37
N VAL A 214 -2.96 -3.40 10.09
CA VAL A 214 -1.75 -3.77 9.33
C VAL A 214 -1.86 -3.22 7.91
N HIS A 215 -0.75 -3.18 7.17
CA HIS A 215 -0.80 -2.72 5.79
C HIS A 215 -1.56 -3.71 4.89
N GLY A 216 -1.05 -4.92 4.64
CA GLY A 216 -1.62 -5.93 3.75
C GLY A 216 -2.71 -6.78 4.38
N GLY A 217 -2.32 -7.64 5.32
CA GLY A 217 -3.20 -8.66 5.87
C GLY A 217 -2.42 -9.73 6.59
N ILE A 218 -3.11 -10.69 7.18
CA ILE A 218 -2.47 -11.74 8.02
C ILE A 218 -2.62 -13.15 7.44
N VAL A 219 -3.16 -13.29 6.24
CA VAL A 219 -3.38 -14.56 5.52
C VAL A 219 -3.18 -14.39 4.01
N ASN A 220 -3.29 -15.50 3.29
CA ASN A 220 -3.58 -15.55 1.86
C ASN A 220 -4.93 -16.19 1.60
N GLY A 221 -5.77 -15.58 0.76
CA GLY A 221 -6.93 -16.28 0.22
C GLY A 221 -6.62 -17.21 -0.96
N GLU A 222 -5.49 -17.06 -1.65
CA GLU A 222 -5.18 -17.90 -2.82
C GLU A 222 -4.81 -19.35 -2.45
N ASN A 223 -4.34 -19.59 -1.21
CA ASN A 223 -3.88 -20.89 -0.72
C ASN A 223 -4.88 -21.53 0.26
N ASN A 224 -6.10 -21.81 -0.20
CA ASN A 224 -7.17 -22.47 0.59
C ASN A 224 -6.93 -23.97 0.89
N ASN A 225 -5.72 -24.48 0.68
CA ASN A 225 -5.36 -25.83 1.14
C ASN A 225 -5.14 -25.74 2.65
N ASN A 226 -5.99 -26.42 3.44
CA ASN A 226 -6.07 -26.65 4.91
C ASN A 226 -4.88 -26.38 5.88
N ASN A 227 -3.67 -26.03 5.40
CA ASN A 227 -2.57 -25.46 6.17
C ASN A 227 -2.45 -23.95 5.91
N SER A 228 -3.50 -23.18 6.22
CA SER A 228 -3.52 -21.73 6.03
C SER A 228 -2.45 -21.05 6.88
N PHE A 229 -1.28 -20.81 6.29
CA PHE A 229 -0.24 -20.02 6.92
C PHE A 229 -0.77 -18.61 7.22
N SER A 230 -0.51 -18.16 8.43
CA SER A 230 -0.83 -16.81 8.90
C SER A 230 0.44 -16.07 9.27
N ALA A 231 0.44 -14.75 9.10
CA ALA A 231 1.49 -13.88 9.60
C ALA A 231 1.50 -13.79 11.14
N LEU A 232 0.40 -14.18 11.81
CA LEU A 232 0.37 -14.24 13.28
C LEU A 232 1.45 -15.19 13.80
N GLU A 233 2.13 -14.79 14.89
CA GLU A 233 3.26 -15.52 15.48
C GLU A 233 4.51 -15.66 14.60
N PHE A 234 4.46 -15.18 13.36
CA PHE A 234 5.63 -15.05 12.55
C PHE A 234 6.31 -13.71 12.82
N THR A 235 7.61 -13.76 13.10
CA THR A 235 8.49 -12.62 12.89
C THR A 235 9.48 -13.03 11.80
N PRO A 236 10.11 -12.10 11.08
CA PRO A 236 11.13 -12.47 10.09
C PRO A 236 12.38 -13.17 10.66
N GLN A 237 12.46 -13.34 11.98
CA GLN A 237 13.40 -14.23 12.68
C GLN A 237 12.89 -15.68 12.83
N GLY A 238 11.73 -16.02 12.25
CA GLY A 238 11.07 -17.32 12.32
C GLY A 238 9.77 -17.33 13.13
N LEU A 239 9.12 -18.50 13.14
CA LEU A 239 7.94 -18.79 13.96
C LEU A 239 8.32 -18.75 15.44
N LYS A 240 7.62 -17.94 16.24
CA LYS A 240 7.80 -17.87 17.69
C LYS A 240 6.42 -17.88 18.36
N THR A 241 6.30 -18.60 19.47
CA THR A 241 5.10 -18.48 20.31
C THR A 241 5.16 -17.19 21.09
N PHE A 242 4.10 -16.39 21.04
CA PHE A 242 3.96 -15.17 21.82
C PHE A 242 2.88 -15.35 22.89
N SER A 243 3.04 -14.68 24.03
CA SER A 243 2.05 -14.73 25.11
C SER A 243 0.72 -14.08 24.73
N SER A 244 0.73 -13.18 23.75
CA SER A 244 -0.46 -12.51 23.21
C SER A 244 -0.20 -11.93 21.82
N ILE A 245 -1.28 -11.55 21.12
CA ILE A 245 -1.19 -10.80 19.86
C ILE A 245 -0.55 -9.42 20.06
N HIS A 246 -0.69 -8.82 21.25
CA HIS A 246 0.00 -7.57 21.59
C HIS A 246 1.53 -7.76 21.67
N ALA A 247 1.98 -8.85 22.31
CA ALA A 247 3.41 -9.18 22.37
C ALA A 247 3.99 -9.48 20.97
N TRP A 248 3.22 -10.15 20.11
CA TRP A 248 3.60 -10.36 18.71
C TRP A 248 3.73 -9.05 17.94
N ALA A 249 2.73 -8.16 18.02
CA ALA A 249 2.76 -6.86 17.33
C ALA A 249 3.93 -5.99 17.80
N GLN A 250 4.22 -6.00 19.10
CA GLN A 250 5.38 -5.31 19.66
C GLN A 250 6.69 -5.87 19.09
N ALA A 251 6.88 -7.19 19.11
CA ALA A 251 8.08 -7.83 18.58
C ALA A 251 8.26 -7.58 17.07
N LEU A 252 7.17 -7.55 16.30
CA LEU A 252 7.19 -7.22 14.88
C LEU A 252 7.64 -5.76 14.65
N ASN A 253 7.14 -4.82 15.45
CA ASN A 253 7.53 -3.42 15.38
C ASN A 253 8.96 -3.17 15.91
N ASP A 254 9.42 -3.92 16.91
CA ASP A 254 10.82 -3.90 17.37
C ASP A 254 11.77 -4.35 16.27
N TRP A 255 11.42 -5.44 15.58
CA TRP A 255 12.18 -5.90 14.41
C TRP A 255 12.20 -4.85 13.29
N TYR A 256 11.05 -4.22 12.97
CA TYR A 256 10.99 -3.14 11.99
C TYR A 256 11.96 -2.00 12.33
N ARG A 257 11.93 -1.51 13.57
CA ARG A 257 12.83 -0.44 14.04
C ARG A 257 14.30 -0.83 13.95
N ALA A 258 14.63 -2.08 14.27
CA ALA A 258 15.99 -2.60 14.11
C ALA A 258 16.41 -2.56 12.63
N GLN A 259 15.55 -3.01 11.71
CA GLN A 259 15.86 -2.96 10.27
C GLN A 259 16.01 -1.55 9.72
N ILE A 260 15.19 -0.58 10.17
CA ILE A 260 15.37 0.83 9.82
C ILE A 260 16.69 1.36 10.38
N THR A 261 17.04 1.01 11.62
CA THR A 261 18.32 1.40 12.23
C THR A 261 19.50 0.83 11.45
N ASP A 262 19.46 -0.46 11.09
CA ASP A 262 20.48 -1.11 10.28
C ASP A 262 20.64 -0.42 8.92
N TRP A 263 19.54 -0.11 8.24
CA TRP A 263 19.54 0.63 6.97
C TRP A 263 20.16 2.03 7.12
N VAL A 264 19.86 2.71 8.21
CA VAL A 264 20.41 4.03 8.52
C VAL A 264 21.93 3.99 8.73
N VAL A 265 22.42 2.97 9.43
CA VAL A 265 23.84 2.83 9.81
C VAL A 265 24.68 2.23 8.68
N CYS A 266 24.15 1.22 7.98
CA CYS A 266 24.83 0.49 6.92
C CYS A 266 23.98 0.48 5.62
N PRO A 267 23.74 1.64 4.98
CA PRO A 267 22.82 1.74 3.84
C PRO A 267 23.32 1.07 2.55
N PHE A 268 24.61 0.77 2.46
CA PHE A 268 25.24 0.23 1.24
C PHE A 268 25.45 -1.28 1.34
N TRP A 269 25.62 -1.91 0.17
CA TRP A 269 26.01 -3.31 0.09
C TRP A 269 27.38 -3.56 0.71
N SER A 270 27.52 -4.71 1.36
CA SER A 270 28.81 -5.30 1.71
C SER A 270 29.63 -5.59 0.46
N GLU A 271 30.95 -5.79 0.62
CA GLU A 271 31.83 -5.96 -0.53
C GLU A 271 31.50 -7.17 -1.42
N ASP A 272 30.94 -8.22 -0.81
CA ASP A 272 30.48 -9.44 -1.48
C ASP A 272 29.05 -9.34 -2.03
N HIS A 273 28.36 -8.20 -1.85
CA HIS A 273 26.93 -8.01 -2.11
C HIS A 273 26.02 -9.04 -1.43
N GLY A 274 26.47 -9.65 -0.33
CA GLY A 274 25.70 -10.62 0.44
C GLY A 274 24.68 -9.97 1.37
N THR A 275 24.92 -8.73 1.82
CA THR A 275 24.02 -8.03 2.74
C THR A 275 24.10 -6.51 2.64
N ARG A 276 23.06 -5.84 3.13
CA ARG A 276 22.98 -4.40 3.40
C ARG A 276 22.05 -4.16 4.58
N GLY A 277 22.15 -3.00 5.21
CA GLY A 277 21.24 -2.61 6.28
C GLY A 277 19.78 -2.59 5.80
N GLY A 278 18.89 -3.16 6.61
CA GLY A 278 17.46 -3.26 6.29
C GLY A 278 17.11 -4.23 5.15
N ASN A 279 18.05 -5.06 4.68
CA ASN A 279 17.80 -5.99 3.58
C ASN A 279 16.60 -6.91 3.88
N HIS A 280 16.48 -7.42 5.12
CA HIS A 280 15.37 -8.31 5.46
C HIS A 280 14.02 -7.60 5.42
N LEU A 281 13.96 -6.29 5.73
CA LEU A 281 12.73 -5.51 5.60
C LEU A 281 12.35 -5.30 4.12
N MET A 282 13.32 -5.01 3.26
CA MET A 282 13.07 -4.91 1.82
C MET A 282 12.57 -6.25 1.26
N THR A 283 13.17 -7.37 1.66
CA THR A 283 12.71 -8.72 1.27
C THR A 283 11.31 -9.03 1.83
N TYR A 284 11.01 -8.64 3.07
CA TYR A 284 9.70 -8.84 3.71
C TYR A 284 8.54 -8.13 2.99
N ALA A 285 8.85 -7.07 2.23
CA ALA A 285 7.91 -6.30 1.42
C ALA A 285 7.82 -6.80 -0.04
N LEU A 286 8.48 -7.91 -0.39
CA LEU A 286 8.38 -8.51 -1.73
C LEU A 286 7.17 -9.43 -1.84
N PRO A 287 6.51 -9.50 -3.02
CA PRO A 287 5.34 -10.37 -3.23
C PRO A 287 5.57 -11.83 -2.87
N ASP A 288 6.78 -12.36 -3.04
CA ASP A 288 7.11 -13.76 -2.79
C ASP A 288 7.29 -14.09 -1.28
N TYR A 289 7.34 -13.08 -0.40
CA TYR A 289 7.42 -13.27 1.06
C TYR A 289 6.05 -13.49 1.72
N HIS A 290 5.03 -13.62 0.89
CA HIS A 290 3.67 -13.96 1.25
C HIS A 290 3.59 -15.48 1.54
N PRO A 291 2.84 -15.99 2.57
CA PRO A 291 1.79 -15.35 3.39
C PRO A 291 2.23 -14.78 4.75
N ILE A 292 3.51 -14.84 5.07
CA ILE A 292 4.03 -14.51 6.41
C ILE A 292 4.27 -13.00 6.61
N SER A 293 4.02 -12.20 5.57
CA SER A 293 4.20 -10.76 5.59
C SER A 293 2.91 -10.01 5.89
N VAL A 294 2.89 -9.19 6.94
CA VAL A 294 1.77 -8.29 7.22
C VAL A 294 1.65 -7.15 6.20
N VAL A 295 2.68 -6.96 5.37
CA VAL A 295 2.71 -5.99 4.28
C VAL A 295 2.11 -6.59 3.01
N MET A 296 2.42 -7.86 2.71
CA MET A 296 2.01 -8.50 1.45
C MET A 296 0.82 -9.46 1.58
N GLY A 297 0.30 -9.68 2.80
CA GLY A 297 -0.88 -10.49 3.05
C GLY A 297 -2.10 -10.01 2.25
N ARG A 298 -2.94 -10.96 1.81
CA ARG A 298 -4.11 -10.69 0.97
C ARG A 298 -5.33 -11.49 1.45
N HIS A 299 -6.42 -10.79 1.68
CA HIS A 299 -7.71 -11.38 2.03
C HIS A 299 -8.58 -11.67 0.79
N LEU A 300 -7.94 -12.06 -0.33
CA LEU A 300 -8.62 -12.35 -1.60
C LEU A 300 -8.24 -13.75 -2.11
N ASP A 301 -9.19 -14.44 -2.74
CA ASP A 301 -8.95 -15.69 -3.45
C ASP A 301 -8.30 -15.47 -4.83
N ALA A 302 -8.06 -16.56 -5.57
CA ALA A 302 -7.43 -16.51 -6.89
C ALA A 302 -8.23 -15.71 -7.94
N SER A 303 -9.55 -15.56 -7.75
CA SER A 303 -10.42 -14.74 -8.61
C SER A 303 -10.34 -13.25 -8.27
N GLY A 304 -9.88 -12.92 -7.07
CA GLY A 304 -9.90 -11.58 -6.49
C GLY A 304 -11.10 -11.34 -5.57
N MET A 305 -11.92 -12.35 -5.30
CA MET A 305 -13.06 -12.22 -4.38
C MET A 305 -12.57 -12.31 -2.93
N PRO A 306 -13.17 -11.55 -2.01
CA PRO A 306 -12.77 -11.54 -0.61
C PRO A 306 -13.02 -12.87 0.08
N VAL A 307 -12.13 -13.22 1.00
CA VAL A 307 -12.22 -14.44 1.80
C VAL A 307 -12.21 -14.14 3.30
N GLN A 308 -12.97 -14.94 4.05
CA GLN A 308 -12.94 -14.93 5.51
C GLN A 308 -11.58 -15.39 6.04
N LEU A 309 -11.33 -15.09 7.31
CA LEU A 309 -10.19 -15.70 8.00
C LEU A 309 -10.46 -17.20 8.20
N PRO A 310 -9.42 -18.06 8.12
CA PRO A 310 -9.51 -19.41 8.63
C PRO A 310 -9.94 -19.41 10.11
N TYR A 311 -10.80 -20.35 10.50
CA TYR A 311 -11.34 -20.44 11.86
C TYR A 311 -10.27 -20.34 12.96
N SER A 312 -9.13 -21.03 12.80
CA SER A 312 -8.04 -21.02 13.78
C SER A 312 -7.41 -19.63 13.96
N VAL A 313 -7.33 -18.84 12.89
CA VAL A 313 -6.81 -17.47 12.91
C VAL A 313 -7.83 -16.53 13.53
N ALA A 314 -9.11 -16.62 13.12
CA ALA A 314 -10.20 -15.84 13.70
C ALA A 314 -10.36 -16.09 15.20
N LYS A 315 -10.37 -17.36 15.61
CA LYS A 315 -10.42 -17.78 17.02
C LYS A 315 -9.25 -17.21 17.81
N LYS A 316 -8.03 -17.26 17.29
CA LYS A 316 -6.86 -16.73 17.99
C LYS A 316 -6.94 -15.23 18.22
N LEU A 317 -7.41 -14.47 17.23
CA LEU A 317 -7.67 -13.03 17.38
C LEU A 317 -8.75 -12.78 18.44
N ALA A 318 -9.86 -13.51 18.37
CA ALA A 318 -10.97 -13.45 19.32
C ALA A 318 -10.51 -13.74 20.76
N ASP A 319 -9.75 -14.82 20.96
CA ASP A 319 -9.20 -15.22 22.27
C ASP A 319 -8.24 -14.15 22.84
N ASN A 320 -7.71 -13.25 22.00
CA ASN A 320 -6.87 -12.10 22.39
C ASN A 320 -7.65 -10.77 22.44
N GLY A 321 -8.98 -10.81 22.42
CA GLY A 321 -9.84 -9.62 22.49
C GLY A 321 -9.92 -8.80 21.20
N ILE A 322 -9.36 -9.29 20.10
CA ILE A 322 -9.43 -8.63 18.80
C ILE A 322 -10.72 -9.05 18.10
N LYS A 323 -11.55 -8.07 17.74
CA LYS A 323 -12.81 -8.28 17.00
C LYS A 323 -12.71 -7.87 15.55
N ARG A 324 -11.66 -7.14 15.17
CA ARG A 324 -11.53 -6.57 13.82
C ARG A 324 -10.11 -6.49 13.35
N LEU A 325 -9.95 -6.72 12.04
CA LEU A 325 -8.73 -6.48 11.29
C LEU A 325 -9.01 -5.40 10.24
N ILE A 326 -8.24 -4.32 10.25
CA ILE A 326 -8.35 -3.22 9.28
C ILE A 326 -7.05 -3.15 8.50
N VAL A 327 -7.16 -3.22 7.16
CA VAL A 327 -5.98 -3.29 6.28
C VAL A 327 -5.96 -2.14 5.28
N GLY A 328 -4.76 -1.65 5.00
CA GLY A 328 -4.48 -0.56 4.06
C GLY A 328 -4.06 -0.99 2.65
N HIS A 329 -4.06 -2.29 2.35
CA HIS A 329 -3.56 -2.84 1.08
C HIS A 329 -4.40 -4.01 0.54
N THR A 330 -4.08 -4.28 -0.72
CA THR A 330 -4.83 -4.90 -1.81
C THR A 330 -6.00 -4.02 -2.22
N PRO A 331 -5.75 -3.06 -3.14
CA PRO A 331 -6.79 -2.18 -3.62
C PRO A 331 -7.94 -2.99 -4.19
N HIS A 332 -9.15 -2.67 -3.73
CA HIS A 332 -10.32 -3.50 -4.02
C HIS A 332 -11.51 -2.65 -4.43
N GLY A 333 -11.28 -1.78 -5.41
CA GLY A 333 -12.34 -1.07 -6.10
C GLY A 333 -12.73 0.27 -5.46
N ASN A 334 -14.00 0.63 -5.58
CA ASN A 334 -14.46 2.01 -5.37
C ASN A 334 -14.90 2.39 -3.96
N CYS A 335 -14.85 1.47 -3.01
CA CYS A 335 -15.11 1.73 -1.61
C CYS A 335 -14.54 0.59 -0.75
N PRO A 336 -14.38 0.80 0.57
CA PRO A 336 -13.88 -0.22 1.47
C PRO A 336 -14.68 -1.52 1.35
N THR A 337 -13.99 -2.64 1.43
CA THR A 337 -14.62 -3.97 1.38
C THR A 337 -14.68 -4.55 2.78
N VAL A 338 -15.87 -4.96 3.20
CA VAL A 338 -16.10 -5.58 4.51
C VAL A 338 -16.31 -7.07 4.32
N ILE A 339 -15.58 -7.86 5.10
CA ILE A 339 -15.64 -9.31 5.11
C ILE A 339 -16.13 -9.74 6.50
N PRO A 340 -17.43 -10.07 6.67
CA PRO A 340 -17.94 -10.56 7.93
C PRO A 340 -17.43 -11.98 8.19
N GLN A 341 -17.05 -12.27 9.43
CA GLN A 341 -16.78 -13.62 9.88
C GLN A 341 -18.11 -14.27 10.32
N THR A 342 -18.39 -15.47 9.82
CA THR A 342 -19.65 -16.19 10.12
C THR A 342 -19.48 -17.36 11.08
N ASP A 343 -18.24 -17.67 11.47
CA ASP A 343 -17.95 -18.73 12.43
C ASP A 343 -18.35 -18.32 13.86
N ASP A 344 -18.52 -19.32 14.74
CA ASP A 344 -18.84 -19.14 16.17
C ASP A 344 -17.61 -18.66 16.98
N THR A 345 -17.07 -17.51 16.58
CA THR A 345 -16.00 -16.78 17.29
C THR A 345 -16.47 -15.36 17.57
N SER A 346 -15.87 -14.68 18.56
CA SER A 346 -16.18 -13.25 18.80
C SER A 346 -15.49 -12.30 17.81
N PHE A 347 -14.70 -12.80 16.86
CA PHE A 347 -14.11 -12.00 15.79
C PHE A 347 -15.19 -11.68 14.74
N GLN A 348 -15.28 -10.43 14.31
CA GLN A 348 -16.43 -9.95 13.54
C GLN A 348 -16.10 -9.64 12.08
N HIS A 349 -15.05 -8.86 11.80
CA HIS A 349 -14.84 -8.31 10.46
C HIS A 349 -13.36 -8.16 10.09
N VAL A 350 -13.05 -8.45 8.82
CA VAL A 350 -11.92 -7.85 8.11
C VAL A 350 -12.44 -6.68 7.28
N ILE A 351 -11.76 -5.53 7.33
CA ILE A 351 -12.11 -4.33 6.56
C ILE A 351 -10.90 -3.93 5.72
N MET A 352 -11.06 -4.04 4.40
CA MET A 352 -10.05 -3.60 3.43
C MET A 352 -10.34 -2.15 3.06
N ALA A 353 -9.46 -1.23 3.48
CA ALA A 353 -9.63 0.21 3.34
C ALA A 353 -9.02 0.79 2.05
N ASP A 354 -8.20 0.02 1.34
CA ASP A 354 -7.55 0.49 0.12
C ASP A 354 -8.56 0.59 -1.05
N THR A 355 -8.92 1.82 -1.37
CA THR A 355 -9.78 2.18 -2.51
C THR A 355 -8.98 2.69 -3.70
N SER A 356 -7.66 2.47 -3.74
CA SER A 356 -6.91 2.65 -4.97
C SER A 356 -7.50 1.70 -6.03
N TYR A 357 -7.39 2.03 -7.32
CA TYR A 357 -8.10 1.27 -8.36
C TYR A 357 -9.63 1.42 -8.33
N SER A 358 -10.15 2.55 -7.80
CA SER A 358 -11.59 2.85 -7.88
C SER A 358 -12.08 3.12 -9.30
N ASP A 359 -11.19 3.55 -10.21
CA ASP A 359 -11.55 3.84 -11.60
C ASP A 359 -10.40 3.45 -12.54
N MET A 360 -10.52 2.27 -13.15
CA MET A 360 -9.55 1.74 -14.11
C MET A 360 -9.49 2.55 -15.43
N LYS A 361 -10.37 3.55 -15.62
CA LYS A 361 -10.31 4.46 -16.77
C LYS A 361 -9.49 5.72 -16.50
N ALA A 362 -9.22 6.04 -15.24
CA ALA A 362 -8.36 7.16 -14.86
C ALA A 362 -6.89 6.86 -15.19
N GLU A 363 -6.10 7.88 -15.56
CA GLU A 363 -4.68 7.70 -15.96
C GLU A 363 -3.83 7.01 -14.87
N ASP A 364 -4.14 7.25 -13.60
CA ASP A 364 -3.45 6.65 -12.45
C ASP A 364 -4.24 5.48 -11.82
N ASN A 365 -5.37 5.14 -12.42
CA ASN A 365 -6.38 4.17 -11.99
C ASN A 365 -7.10 4.50 -10.65
N ARG A 366 -6.82 5.62 -9.99
CA ARG A 366 -7.33 5.87 -8.61
C ARG A 366 -8.69 6.53 -8.58
N GLY A 367 -9.15 7.10 -9.68
CA GLY A 367 -10.46 7.71 -9.79
C GLY A 367 -10.74 8.78 -8.75
N ALA A 368 -12.03 8.97 -8.51
CA ALA A 368 -12.53 10.07 -7.70
C ALA A 368 -13.20 9.58 -6.40
N ALA A 369 -13.26 8.26 -6.16
CA ALA A 369 -13.90 7.72 -4.98
C ALA A 369 -13.07 8.04 -3.72
N ALA A 370 -13.76 8.31 -2.62
CA ALA A 370 -13.15 8.53 -1.32
C ALA A 370 -14.08 8.00 -0.23
N SER A 371 -13.51 7.36 0.78
CA SER A 371 -14.28 6.83 1.91
C SER A 371 -13.51 7.00 3.20
N GLU A 372 -14.25 7.22 4.27
CA GLU A 372 -13.76 7.22 5.64
C GLU A 372 -14.38 6.05 6.40
N ILE A 373 -13.51 5.31 7.11
CA ILE A 373 -13.92 4.29 8.08
C ILE A 373 -13.71 4.91 9.45
N VAL A 374 -14.80 5.07 10.20
CA VAL A 374 -14.78 5.62 11.55
C VAL A 374 -15.05 4.49 12.54
N VAL A 375 -14.11 4.29 13.46
CA VAL A 375 -14.23 3.33 14.56
C VAL A 375 -14.44 4.14 15.84
N VAL A 376 -15.62 4.03 16.44
CA VAL A 376 -16.01 4.78 17.64
C VAL A 376 -16.24 3.81 18.78
N ASP A 377 -15.51 4.01 19.88
CA ASP A 377 -15.80 3.30 21.12
C ASP A 377 -16.85 4.07 21.92
N VAL A 378 -18.01 3.44 22.11
CA VAL A 378 -19.10 4.00 22.88
C VAL A 378 -18.99 3.52 24.32
N ALA A 379 -18.36 4.36 25.15
CA ALA A 379 -18.10 4.05 26.56
C ALA A 379 -19.36 3.62 27.34
N THR A 380 -20.51 4.25 27.06
CA THR A 380 -21.78 3.97 27.75
C THR A 380 -22.35 2.59 27.46
N HIS A 381 -21.98 1.97 26.33
CA HIS A 381 -22.51 0.68 25.89
C HIS A 381 -21.43 -0.40 25.85
N HIS A 382 -20.20 -0.08 26.27
CA HIS A 382 -19.01 -0.93 26.16
C HIS A 382 -18.91 -1.60 24.78
N CYS A 383 -19.23 -0.86 23.72
CA CYS A 383 -19.25 -1.38 22.36
C CYS A 383 -18.45 -0.51 21.40
N THR A 384 -17.92 -1.14 20.35
CA THR A 384 -17.21 -0.50 19.26
C THR A 384 -18.13 -0.43 18.04
N ILE A 385 -18.48 0.78 17.61
CA ILE A 385 -19.28 1.01 16.40
C ILE A 385 -18.33 1.30 15.25
N VAL A 386 -18.57 0.66 14.10
CA VAL A 386 -17.86 0.98 12.86
C VAL A 386 -18.81 1.50 11.83
N SER A 387 -18.55 2.72 11.37
CA SER A 387 -19.31 3.38 10.31
C SER A 387 -18.42 3.62 9.11
N VAL A 388 -18.95 3.38 7.92
CA VAL A 388 -18.31 3.69 6.66
C VAL A 388 -19.17 4.70 5.94
N HIS A 389 -18.55 5.77 5.46
CA HIS A 389 -19.21 6.72 4.59
C HIS A 389 -18.24 7.28 3.56
N GLY A 390 -18.77 7.74 2.44
CA GLY A 390 -17.93 8.17 1.34
C GLY A 390 -18.72 8.54 0.10
N VAL A 391 -17.98 8.83 -0.96
CA VAL A 391 -18.50 9.18 -2.27
C VAL A 391 -17.85 8.24 -3.28
N LEU A 392 -18.66 7.61 -4.13
CA LEU A 392 -18.20 6.75 -5.21
C LEU A 392 -17.68 7.58 -6.40
N GLU A 393 -17.09 6.92 -7.39
CA GLU A 393 -16.58 7.55 -8.61
C GLU A 393 -17.68 8.27 -9.42
N ASN A 394 -18.93 7.82 -9.30
CA ASN A 394 -20.10 8.41 -9.94
C ASN A 394 -20.85 9.42 -9.05
N GLU A 395 -20.19 9.95 -8.02
CA GLU A 395 -20.70 10.95 -7.07
C GLU A 395 -21.83 10.48 -6.14
N ARG A 396 -22.29 9.24 -6.24
CA ARG A 396 -23.25 8.69 -5.27
C ARG A 396 -22.59 8.51 -3.90
N CYS A 397 -23.32 8.89 -2.85
CA CYS A 397 -22.86 8.73 -1.48
C CYS A 397 -23.14 7.33 -0.95
N ILE A 398 -22.20 6.77 -0.19
CA ILE A 398 -22.42 5.56 0.62
C ILE A 398 -22.39 5.93 2.10
N ARG A 399 -23.25 5.28 2.88
CA ARG A 399 -23.29 5.44 4.34
C ARG A 399 -23.91 4.21 4.99
N TYR A 400 -23.16 3.59 5.91
CA TYR A 400 -23.66 2.47 6.70
C TYR A 400 -22.88 2.27 8.00
N THR A 401 -23.50 1.58 8.94
CA THR A 401 -22.88 1.13 10.19
C THR A 401 -22.87 -0.39 10.20
N LEU A 402 -21.74 -0.98 10.59
CA LEU A 402 -21.56 -2.41 10.72
C LEU A 402 -22.18 -2.87 12.04
N VAL A 403 -23.37 -3.46 11.92
CA VAL A 403 -24.10 -4.15 12.99
C VAL A 403 -24.33 -5.60 12.57
N GLU A 404 -24.72 -6.48 13.49
CA GLU A 404 -24.96 -7.91 13.23
C GLU A 404 -25.97 -8.16 12.08
N SER A 405 -26.99 -7.31 11.98
CA SER A 405 -28.00 -7.35 10.91
C SER A 405 -27.56 -6.70 9.59
N SER A 406 -26.32 -6.23 9.48
CA SER A 406 -25.82 -5.61 8.26
C SER A 406 -25.80 -6.61 7.09
N LEU A 407 -26.29 -6.14 5.94
CA LEU A 407 -26.22 -6.89 4.69
C LEU A 407 -24.86 -6.71 3.98
N VAL A 408 -24.12 -5.65 4.33
CA VAL A 408 -22.82 -5.38 3.72
C VAL A 408 -21.84 -6.52 4.01
N GLY A 409 -21.19 -7.02 2.97
CA GLY A 409 -20.26 -8.15 3.01
C GLY A 409 -20.91 -9.53 2.85
N ARG A 410 -22.24 -9.63 2.72
CA ARG A 410 -22.92 -10.91 2.46
C ARG A 410 -22.88 -11.27 0.98
N ALA A 411 -22.72 -12.57 0.71
CA ALA A 411 -22.81 -13.12 -0.63
C ALA A 411 -24.26 -13.22 -1.10
N LEU A 412 -24.46 -13.07 -2.40
CA LEU A 412 -25.73 -13.28 -3.10
C LEU A 412 -25.69 -14.60 -3.86
N LYS A 413 -26.88 -15.10 -4.27
CA LYS A 413 -27.04 -16.36 -5.02
C LYS A 413 -26.22 -16.40 -6.32
N ASP A 414 -26.00 -15.25 -6.95
CA ASP A 414 -25.19 -15.11 -8.17
C ASP A 414 -23.67 -15.07 -7.90
N ARG A 415 -23.24 -15.28 -6.65
CA ARG A 415 -21.87 -15.21 -6.14
C ARG A 415 -21.26 -13.80 -6.12
N SER A 416 -22.03 -12.76 -6.45
CA SER A 416 -21.63 -11.40 -6.13
C SER A 416 -21.74 -11.15 -4.63
N MET A 417 -21.13 -10.07 -4.14
CA MET A 417 -21.16 -9.70 -2.72
C MET A 417 -21.65 -8.26 -2.56
N ILE A 418 -22.38 -7.99 -1.49
CA ILE A 418 -22.85 -6.63 -1.16
C ILE A 418 -21.64 -5.83 -0.68
N LYS A 419 -21.27 -4.77 -1.39
CA LYS A 419 -20.11 -3.91 -1.09
C LYS A 419 -20.43 -2.79 -0.11
N ALA A 420 -21.56 -2.13 -0.32
CA ALA A 420 -21.93 -0.93 0.43
C ALA A 420 -23.44 -0.68 0.36
N LYS A 421 -23.96 0.04 1.35
CA LYS A 421 -25.29 0.67 1.27
C LYS A 421 -25.15 2.07 0.68
N ILE A 422 -25.96 2.37 -0.32
CA ILE A 422 -26.01 3.68 -0.97
C ILE A 422 -27.01 4.57 -0.23
N GLU A 423 -26.66 5.83 -0.02
CA GLU A 423 -27.54 6.83 0.57
C GLU A 423 -28.63 7.20 -0.44
N SER A 424 -29.89 7.00 -0.07
CA SER A 424 -31.06 7.17 -0.94
C SER A 424 -32.27 7.60 -0.09
N GLU A 425 -33.03 8.58 -0.59
CA GLU A 425 -34.18 9.17 0.12
C GLU A 425 -35.47 8.35 -0.03
N SER A 426 -35.56 7.51 -1.07
CA SER A 426 -36.79 6.80 -1.42
C SER A 426 -36.85 5.40 -0.83
N ALA A 427 -35.83 4.58 -1.09
CA ALA A 427 -35.77 3.18 -0.71
C ALA A 427 -34.31 2.74 -0.50
N PRO A 428 -34.04 1.71 0.32
CA PRO A 428 -32.69 1.21 0.50
C PRO A 428 -32.13 0.66 -0.83
N GLU A 429 -30.96 1.15 -1.21
CA GLU A 429 -30.19 0.67 -2.36
C GLU A 429 -28.83 0.14 -1.89
N TYR A 430 -28.37 -0.91 -2.54
CA TYR A 430 -27.11 -1.57 -2.24
C TYR A 430 -26.24 -1.67 -3.48
N LEU A 431 -24.95 -1.37 -3.30
CA LEU A 431 -23.92 -1.67 -4.28
C LEU A 431 -23.49 -3.12 -4.09
N SER A 432 -23.62 -3.93 -5.12
CA SER A 432 -23.06 -5.28 -5.20
C SER A 432 -21.87 -5.31 -6.15
N PHE A 433 -20.97 -6.26 -5.97
CA PHE A 433 -19.83 -6.44 -6.85
C PHE A 433 -19.42 -7.90 -7.05
N SER A 434 -18.77 -8.17 -8.18
CA SER A 434 -17.99 -9.38 -8.41
C SER A 434 -16.66 -9.03 -9.06
N VAL A 435 -15.66 -9.88 -8.88
CA VAL A 435 -14.32 -9.71 -9.45
C VAL A 435 -13.98 -10.92 -10.30
N LYS A 436 -13.40 -10.67 -11.48
CA LYS A 436 -12.81 -11.70 -12.34
C LYS A 436 -11.34 -11.38 -12.58
N ASN A 437 -10.52 -12.42 -12.74
CA ASN A 437 -9.09 -12.30 -13.05
C ASN A 437 -8.32 -11.31 -12.14
N ARG A 438 -8.75 -11.16 -10.89
CA ARG A 438 -8.20 -10.28 -9.84
C ARG A 438 -8.40 -8.77 -10.04
N PHE A 439 -8.65 -8.29 -11.26
CA PHE A 439 -8.67 -6.85 -11.57
C PHE A 439 -9.93 -6.40 -12.31
N ASP A 440 -10.78 -7.32 -12.78
CA ASP A 440 -11.98 -6.99 -13.54
C ASP A 440 -13.18 -6.87 -12.59
N PHE A 441 -13.43 -5.66 -12.09
CA PHE A 441 -14.55 -5.36 -11.20
C PHE A 441 -15.85 -5.14 -11.98
N HIS A 442 -16.91 -5.81 -11.56
CA HIS A 442 -18.27 -5.58 -12.03
C HIS A 442 -19.14 -5.11 -10.88
N TYR A 443 -19.78 -3.96 -11.04
CA TYR A 443 -20.67 -3.37 -10.05
C TYR A 443 -22.12 -3.37 -10.53
N ALA A 444 -23.06 -3.60 -9.61
CA ALA A 444 -24.49 -3.46 -9.87
C ALA A 444 -25.20 -2.84 -8.66
N VAL A 445 -26.16 -1.96 -8.93
CA VAL A 445 -27.04 -1.40 -7.90
C VAL A 445 -28.28 -2.29 -7.81
N LYS A 446 -28.61 -2.72 -6.60
CA LYS A 446 -29.77 -3.58 -6.30
C LYS A 446 -30.68 -2.88 -5.29
N SER A 447 -31.99 -3.05 -5.43
CA SER A 447 -32.92 -2.57 -4.40
C SER A 447 -32.84 -3.46 -3.15
N GLY A 448 -33.25 -2.94 -2.00
CA GLY A 448 -33.27 -3.73 -0.76
C GLY A 448 -34.12 -5.00 -0.87
N LYS A 449 -35.22 -4.95 -1.62
CA LYS A 449 -36.08 -6.11 -1.86
C LYS A 449 -35.36 -7.19 -2.68
N ASP A 450 -34.70 -6.79 -3.76
CA ASP A 450 -33.94 -7.74 -4.60
C ASP A 450 -32.82 -8.40 -3.81
N VAL A 451 -32.14 -7.62 -2.95
CA VAL A 451 -31.10 -8.15 -2.07
C VAL A 451 -31.68 -9.21 -1.13
N GLU A 452 -32.78 -8.93 -0.43
CA GLU A 452 -33.40 -9.88 0.50
C GLU A 452 -33.82 -11.19 -0.17
N GLU A 453 -34.30 -11.12 -1.41
CA GLU A 453 -34.66 -12.30 -2.22
C GLU A 453 -33.44 -13.10 -2.70
N GLU A 454 -32.28 -12.46 -2.84
CA GLU A 454 -31.05 -13.03 -3.38
C GLU A 454 -30.01 -13.46 -2.33
N LEU A 455 -30.21 -13.17 -1.04
CA LEU A 455 -29.30 -13.63 0.02
C LEU A 455 -29.21 -15.17 0.05
N THR A 456 -28.00 -15.68 0.28
CA THR A 456 -27.70 -17.10 0.46
C THR A 456 -27.80 -17.56 1.90
#